data_AF-A0AA96W7M3-F1
#
_entry.id   AF-A0AA96W7M3-F1
#
_cell.length_a   1.000
_cell.length_b   1.000
_cell.length_c   1.000
_cell.angle_alpha   90.00
_cell.angle_beta   90.00
_cell.angle_gamma   90.00
#
_symmetry.space_group_name_H-M   'P 1'
#
loop_
_entity.id
_entity.type
_entity.pdbx_description
1 polymer ?
#
loop_
_entity_poly.entity_id
_entity_poly.type
_entity_poly.pdbx_seq_one_letter_code
_entity_poly.pdbx_strand_id
1 'polypeptide(L)'
;MTERTARLGTVQETLLIPLYGRAVESRKRDAALRGPRAEEITASIDYDFTRFDNLPSLIGTVLRTSLFDRWVADFLATHHTGTVVEIGTGLNTRHERVDNGQAHWFDLDLHDVIELRRAFFVNTPRRTMIAASVTDGA
;
A
#
# COMPACT_ATOMS: atom_id res chain seq x y z
N MET A 1 20.25 -0.36 -10.47
CA MET A 1 19.10 -0.16 -9.57
C MET A 1 19.48 1.01 -8.69
N THR A 2 18.78 2.14 -8.77
CA THR A 2 19.12 3.32 -7.95
C THR A 2 18.61 3.07 -6.54
N GLU A 3 19.52 2.85 -5.59
CA GLU A 3 19.20 2.78 -4.16
C GLU A 3 18.55 4.10 -3.72
N ARG A 4 17.44 4.03 -2.99
CA ARG A 4 16.72 5.20 -2.50
C ARG A 4 16.71 5.17 -0.98
N THR A 5 17.50 6.05 -0.37
CA THR A 5 17.52 6.25 1.08
C THR A 5 16.23 6.96 1.50
N ALA A 6 15.30 6.23 2.10
CA ALA A 6 14.13 6.83 2.73
C ALA A 6 14.54 7.37 4.11
N ARG A 7 14.50 8.69 4.32
CA ARG A 7 14.61 9.27 5.66
C ARG A 7 13.26 9.14 6.36
N LEU A 8 13.03 8.00 7.00
CA LEU A 8 11.78 7.68 7.69
C LEU A 8 11.88 8.16 9.15
N GLY A 9 10.90 8.96 9.61
CA GLY A 9 10.66 9.13 11.04
C GLY A 9 9.97 7.89 11.65
N THR A 10 9.67 7.94 12.95
CA THR A 10 9.10 6.80 13.72
C THR A 10 7.72 6.36 13.22
N VAL A 11 6.88 7.29 12.76
CA VAL A 11 5.55 6.97 12.18
C VAL A 11 5.72 6.23 10.86
N GLN A 12 6.71 6.65 10.07
CA GLN A 12 7.02 6.15 8.74
C GLN A 12 7.77 4.80 8.77
N GLU A 13 8.23 4.34 9.94
CA GLU A 13 8.73 2.97 10.10
C GLU A 13 7.57 1.97 10.17
N THR A 14 6.43 2.35 10.79
CA THR A 14 5.30 1.42 10.96
C THR A 14 4.61 1.02 9.65
N LEU A 15 4.63 1.88 8.63
CA LEU A 15 4.10 1.56 7.29
C LEU A 15 4.95 0.51 6.54
N LEU A 16 6.18 0.25 6.99
CA LEU A 16 7.04 -0.80 6.43
C LEU A 16 6.58 -2.20 6.84
N ILE A 17 6.01 -2.37 8.03
CA ILE A 17 5.50 -3.66 8.52
C ILE A 17 4.46 -4.23 7.54
N PRO A 18 3.39 -3.50 7.17
CA PRO A 18 2.40 -4.07 6.28
C PRO A 18 2.91 -4.23 4.84
N LEU A 19 3.84 -3.38 4.39
CA LEU A 19 4.53 -3.56 3.11
C LEU A 19 5.31 -4.89 3.09
N TYR A 20 6.14 -5.10 4.11
CA TYR A 20 6.97 -6.29 4.25
C TYR A 20 6.14 -7.57 4.38
N GLY A 21 5.07 -7.55 5.18
CA GLY A 21 4.16 -8.69 5.31
C GLY A 21 3.59 -9.15 3.97
N ARG A 22 3.20 -8.21 3.09
CA ARG A 22 2.74 -8.53 1.73
C ARG A 22 3.87 -9.07 0.85
N ALA A 23 5.07 -8.51 0.94
CA ALA A 23 6.22 -8.98 0.17
C ALA A 23 6.63 -10.41 0.55
N VAL A 24 6.71 -10.71 1.85
CA VAL A 24 7.01 -12.07 2.36
C VAL A 24 5.94 -13.07 1.94
N GLU A 25 4.66 -12.72 2.07
CA GLU A 25 3.57 -13.59 1.64
C GLU A 25 3.63 -13.88 0.14
N SER A 26 3.85 -12.85 -0.67
CA SER A 26 3.86 -12.95 -2.13
C SER A 26 4.94 -13.92 -2.66
N ARG A 27 6.01 -14.15 -1.91
CA ARG A 27 7.09 -15.10 -2.23
C ARG A 27 6.76 -16.55 -1.91
N LYS A 28 5.72 -16.85 -1.12
CA LYS A 28 5.38 -18.22 -0.74
C LYS A 28 4.82 -19.01 -1.93
N ARG A 29 5.06 -20.32 -1.99
CA ARG A 29 4.49 -21.17 -3.04
C ARG A 29 2.96 -21.14 -3.04
N ASP A 30 2.34 -21.25 -1.87
CA ASP A 30 0.89 -21.28 -1.68
C ASP A 30 0.40 -19.98 -1.02
N ALA A 31 0.79 -18.85 -1.62
CA ALA A 31 0.51 -17.51 -1.07
C ALA A 31 -0.98 -17.17 -1.06
N ALA A 32 -1.46 -16.63 0.06
CA ALA A 32 -2.81 -16.08 0.20
C ALA A 32 -3.01 -14.76 -0.57
N LEU A 33 -1.91 -14.05 -0.88
CA LEU A 33 -1.92 -12.82 -1.64
C LEU A 33 -0.68 -12.75 -2.54
N ARG A 34 -0.86 -12.45 -3.83
CA ARG A 34 0.23 -12.11 -4.74
C ARG A 34 0.34 -10.60 -4.87
N GLY A 35 1.54 -10.08 -4.64
CA GLY A 35 1.80 -8.64 -4.63
C GLY A 35 3.20 -8.33 -5.12
N PRO A 36 3.52 -8.56 -6.42
CA PRO A 36 4.85 -8.28 -6.97
C PRO A 36 5.28 -6.83 -6.72
N ARG A 37 4.34 -5.88 -6.76
CA ARG A 37 4.64 -4.48 -6.44
C ARG A 37 5.12 -4.26 -5.01
N ALA A 38 4.60 -5.01 -4.05
CA ALA A 38 5.09 -4.93 -2.67
C ALA A 38 6.54 -5.45 -2.59
N GLU A 39 6.85 -6.55 -3.28
CA GLU A 39 8.21 -7.10 -3.35
C GLU A 39 9.21 -6.12 -3.97
N GLU A 40 8.84 -5.48 -5.09
CA GLU A 40 9.65 -4.47 -5.76
C GLU A 40 9.95 -3.28 -4.85
N ILE A 41 8.92 -2.74 -4.19
CA ILE A 41 9.09 -1.59 -3.29
C ILE A 41 9.99 -1.98 -2.12
N THR A 42 9.73 -3.11 -1.46
CA THR A 42 10.59 -3.62 -0.37
C THR A 42 12.04 -3.76 -0.82
N ALA A 43 12.31 -4.31 -2.01
CA ALA A 43 13.67 -4.49 -2.51
C ALA A 43 14.38 -3.17 -2.89
N SER A 44 13.64 -2.07 -3.03
CA SER A 44 14.17 -0.75 -3.42
C SER A 44 14.43 0.20 -2.25
N ILE A 45 13.97 -0.17 -1.05
CA ILE A 45 14.15 0.62 0.18
C ILE A 45 15.39 0.08 0.91
N ASP A 46 16.36 0.96 1.16
CA ASP A 46 17.50 0.66 2.01
C ASP A 46 17.07 0.64 3.49
N TYR A 47 16.57 -0.51 3.94
CA TYR A 47 16.11 -0.75 5.30
C TYR A 47 16.28 -2.24 5.67
N ASP A 48 16.69 -2.51 6.92
CA ASP A 48 16.78 -3.87 7.44
C ASP A 48 15.40 -4.41 7.85
N PHE A 49 14.70 -4.98 6.86
CA PHE A 49 13.37 -5.57 7.06
C PHE A 49 13.38 -6.85 7.91
N THR A 50 14.52 -7.50 8.11
CA THR A 50 14.61 -8.72 8.92
C THR A 50 14.26 -8.46 10.39
N ARG A 51 14.34 -7.20 10.83
CA ARG A 51 13.85 -6.72 12.13
C ARG A 51 12.36 -6.97 12.35
N PHE A 52 11.58 -7.21 11.29
CA PHE A 52 10.16 -7.53 11.36
C PHE A 52 9.86 -9.03 11.25
N ASP A 53 10.87 -9.88 11.06
CA ASP A 53 10.66 -11.32 10.93
C ASP A 53 9.97 -11.88 12.17
N ASN A 54 9.07 -12.84 11.95
CA ASN A 54 8.25 -13.49 12.97
C ASN A 54 7.29 -12.58 13.75
N LEU A 55 7.15 -11.29 13.39
CA LEU A 55 6.13 -10.46 13.99
C LEU A 55 4.72 -11.01 13.66
N PRO A 56 3.85 -11.24 14.66
CA PRO A 56 2.47 -11.67 14.41
C PRO A 56 1.68 -10.71 13.51
N SER A 57 2.06 -9.43 13.50
CA SER A 57 1.45 -8.38 12.66
C SER A 57 1.64 -8.61 11.16
N LEU A 58 2.61 -9.44 10.72
CA LEU A 58 2.78 -9.77 9.31
C LEU A 58 1.59 -10.59 8.80
N ILE A 59 1.22 -11.66 9.51
CA ILE A 59 0.06 -12.50 9.17
C ILE A 59 -1.22 -11.69 9.27
N GLY A 60 -1.38 -10.91 10.35
CA GLY A 60 -2.52 -10.03 10.53
C GLY A 60 -2.69 -9.03 9.39
N THR A 61 -1.59 -8.47 8.88
CA THR A 61 -1.62 -7.59 7.71
C THR A 61 -2.10 -8.32 6.46
N VAL A 62 -1.57 -9.53 6.19
CA VAL A 62 -1.92 -10.29 4.99
C VAL A 62 -3.42 -10.59 4.97
N LEU A 63 -3.95 -11.14 6.06
CA LEU A 63 -5.38 -11.47 6.18
C LEU A 63 -6.25 -10.22 6.02
N ARG A 64 -5.89 -9.13 6.71
CA ARG A 64 -6.57 -7.84 6.60
C ARG A 64 -6.54 -7.30 5.16
N THR A 65 -5.41 -7.47 4.47
CA THR A 65 -5.26 -7.05 3.07
C THR A 65 -6.20 -7.85 2.18
N SER A 66 -6.19 -9.18 2.27
CA SER A 66 -7.07 -10.03 1.47
C SER A 66 -8.56 -9.74 1.70
N LEU A 67 -8.95 -9.43 2.93
CA LEU A 67 -10.32 -9.05 3.26
C LEU A 67 -10.73 -7.73 2.60
N PHE A 68 -9.91 -6.69 2.73
CA PHE A 68 -10.18 -5.40 2.09
C PHE A 68 -10.12 -5.47 0.58
N ASP A 69 -9.18 -6.22 0.00
CA ASP A 69 -9.09 -6.41 -1.44
C ASP A 69 -10.37 -7.06 -1.99
N ARG A 70 -10.93 -8.06 -1.28
CA ARG A 70 -12.22 -8.65 -1.62
C ARG A 70 -13.36 -7.64 -1.53
N TRP A 71 -13.46 -6.88 -0.45
CA TRP A 71 -14.54 -5.90 -0.30
C TRP A 71 -14.49 -4.81 -1.37
N VAL A 72 -13.30 -4.33 -1.73
CA VAL A 72 -13.13 -3.37 -2.82
C VAL A 72 -13.50 -4.00 -4.17
N ALA A 73 -13.07 -5.24 -4.43
CA ALA A 73 -13.44 -5.94 -5.66
C ALA A 73 -14.97 -6.16 -5.77
N ASP A 74 -15.63 -6.58 -4.68
CA ASP A 74 -17.09 -6.77 -4.63
C ASP A 74 -17.84 -5.43 -4.84
N PHE A 75 -17.32 -4.33 -4.27
CA PHE A 75 -17.83 -3.00 -4.52
C PHE A 75 -17.68 -2.58 -5.99
N LEU A 76 -16.51 -2.77 -6.60
CA LEU A 76 -16.24 -2.40 -7.99
C LEU A 76 -16.93 -3.32 -9.02
N ALA A 77 -17.31 -4.53 -8.61
CA ALA A 77 -18.15 -5.42 -9.42
C ALA A 77 -19.60 -4.92 -9.52
N THR A 78 -20.08 -4.15 -8.54
CA THR A 78 -21.44 -3.56 -8.53
C THR A 78 -21.44 -2.09 -8.95
N HIS A 79 -20.33 -1.39 -8.75
CA HIS A 79 -20.13 0.04 -9.06
C HIS A 79 -18.88 0.22 -9.91
N HIS A 80 -18.97 -0.08 -11.21
CA HIS A 80 -17.80 -0.13 -12.10
C HIS A 80 -16.99 1.16 -12.17
N THR A 81 -17.64 2.32 -12.08
CA THR A 81 -17.01 3.65 -12.04
C THR A 81 -16.96 4.24 -10.63
N GLY A 82 -17.07 3.39 -9.60
CA GLY A 82 -17.06 3.79 -8.20
C GLY A 82 -15.76 4.48 -7.80
N THR A 83 -15.81 5.22 -6.69
CA THR A 83 -14.64 5.89 -6.12
C THR A 83 -14.16 5.12 -4.89
N VAL A 84 -12.86 4.79 -4.86
CA VAL A 84 -12.18 4.19 -3.71
C VAL A 84 -11.29 5.24 -3.06
N VAL A 85 -11.44 5.42 -1.75
CA VAL A 85 -10.59 6.34 -0.97
C VAL A 85 -9.80 5.54 0.06
N GLU A 86 -8.48 5.49 -0.12
CA GLU A 86 -7.54 4.89 0.82
C GLU A 86 -7.09 5.94 1.84
N ILE A 87 -7.65 5.88 3.05
CA ILE A 87 -7.29 6.77 4.16
C ILE A 87 -6.13 6.14 4.93
N GLY A 88 -5.02 6.88 5.10
CA GLY A 88 -3.78 6.32 5.65
C GLY A 88 -3.15 5.34 4.66
N THR A 89 -3.08 5.73 3.38
CA THR A 89 -2.69 4.83 2.27
C THR A 89 -1.28 4.24 2.41
N GLY A 90 -0.35 4.92 3.10
CA GLY A 90 1.03 4.48 3.27
C GLY A 90 1.66 3.99 1.96
N LEU A 91 2.24 2.78 2.02
CA LEU A 91 2.77 2.04 0.86
C LEU A 91 1.82 0.90 0.43
N ASN A 92 0.52 1.07 0.62
CA ASN A 92 -0.48 0.11 0.14
C ASN A 92 -0.46 0.03 -1.40
N THR A 93 -0.54 -1.20 -1.91
CA THR A 93 -0.49 -1.56 -3.33
C THR A 93 -1.81 -2.20 -3.81
N ARG A 94 -2.94 -1.83 -3.18
CA ARG A 94 -4.25 -2.43 -3.49
C ARG A 94 -4.71 -2.10 -4.90
N HIS A 95 -4.53 -0.85 -5.34
CA HIS A 95 -4.89 -0.43 -6.69
C HIS A 95 -4.30 -1.37 -7.75
N GLU A 96 -3.05 -1.78 -7.60
CA GLU A 96 -2.33 -2.67 -8.50
C GLU A 96 -2.89 -4.09 -8.54
N ARG A 97 -3.66 -4.49 -7.52
CA ARG A 97 -4.27 -5.82 -7.43
C ARG A 97 -5.75 -5.84 -7.80
N VAL A 98 -6.49 -4.76 -7.54
CA VAL A 98 -7.97 -4.77 -7.61
C VAL A 98 -8.58 -3.73 -8.55
N ASP A 99 -7.80 -2.83 -9.16
CA ASP A 99 -8.34 -1.89 -10.14
C ASP A 99 -9.02 -2.63 -11.31
N ASN A 100 -10.21 -2.17 -11.68
CA ASN A 100 -11.00 -2.73 -12.78
C ASN A 100 -10.83 -1.93 -14.09
N GLY A 101 -9.94 -0.94 -14.10
CA GLY A 101 -9.69 -0.07 -15.26
C GLY A 101 -10.65 1.12 -15.38
N GLN A 102 -11.66 1.23 -14.53
CA GLN A 102 -12.75 2.21 -14.63
C GLN A 102 -12.97 3.03 -13.34
N ALA A 103 -12.58 2.49 -12.19
CA ALA A 103 -12.74 3.16 -10.90
C ALA A 103 -11.90 4.45 -10.79
N HIS A 104 -12.36 5.38 -9.94
CA HIS A 104 -11.56 6.50 -9.46
C HIS A 104 -10.94 6.16 -8.11
N TRP A 105 -9.74 6.67 -7.84
CA TRP A 105 -8.95 6.31 -6.67
C TRP A 105 -8.31 7.55 -6.04
N PHE A 106 -8.44 7.65 -4.72
CA PHE A 106 -7.76 8.66 -3.92
C PHE A 106 -6.89 8.00 -2.86
N ASP A 107 -5.63 8.40 -2.84
CA ASP A 107 -4.64 7.96 -1.87
C ASP A 107 -4.39 9.12 -0.90
N LEU A 108 -5.01 9.08 0.29
CA LEU A 108 -4.93 10.12 1.30
C LEU A 108 -3.97 9.72 2.42
N ASP A 109 -2.99 10.55 2.72
CA ASP A 109 -2.11 10.39 3.88
C ASP A 109 -1.40 11.72 4.24
N LEU A 110 -0.65 11.70 5.34
CA LEU A 110 0.21 12.80 5.76
C LEU A 110 1.22 13.18 4.68
N HIS A 111 1.70 14.43 4.74
CA HIS A 111 2.52 15.02 3.69
C HIS A 111 3.79 14.22 3.39
N ASP A 112 4.54 13.87 4.43
CA ASP A 112 5.76 13.07 4.37
C ASP A 112 5.53 11.64 3.86
N VAL A 113 4.39 11.04 4.20
CA VAL A 113 4.00 9.72 3.69
C VAL A 113 3.68 9.79 2.19
N ILE A 114 2.97 10.84 1.75
CA ILE A 114 2.70 11.04 0.33
C ILE A 114 3.96 11.39 -0.46
N GLU A 115 4.87 12.18 0.11
CA GLU A 115 6.19 12.42 -0.49
C GLU A 115 6.95 11.11 -0.73
N LEU A 116 6.99 10.23 0.28
CA LEU A 116 7.56 8.89 0.13
C LEU A 116 6.82 8.05 -0.93
N ARG A 117 5.48 8.06 -0.90
CA ARG A 117 4.65 7.31 -1.85
C ARG A 117 4.91 7.74 -3.30
N ARG A 118 5.15 9.03 -3.56
CA ARG A 118 5.48 9.56 -4.90
C ARG A 118 6.79 9.01 -5.47
N ALA A 119 7.66 8.43 -4.65
CA ALA A 119 8.81 7.69 -5.17
C ALA A 119 8.36 6.42 -5.92
N PHE A 120 7.29 5.76 -5.48
CA PHE A 120 6.87 4.46 -5.99
C PHE A 120 5.60 4.49 -6.83
N PHE A 121 4.83 5.57 -6.81
CA PHE A 121 3.57 5.65 -7.53
C PHE A 121 3.47 6.98 -8.27
N VAL A 122 2.70 6.98 -9.35
CA VAL A 122 2.43 8.17 -10.16
C VAL A 122 0.94 8.47 -10.16
N ASN A 123 0.59 9.75 -10.17
CA ASN A 123 -0.79 10.16 -10.40
C ASN A 123 -1.21 9.75 -11.83
N THR A 124 -2.47 9.39 -11.97
CA THR A 124 -3.13 9.14 -13.27
C THR A 124 -4.46 9.90 -13.30
N PRO A 125 -5.13 10.02 -14.46
CA PRO A 125 -6.46 10.61 -14.51
C PRO A 125 -7.49 9.94 -13.58
N ARG A 126 -7.24 8.67 -13.20
CA ARG A 126 -8.11 7.90 -12.31
C ARG A 126 -7.55 7.72 -10.90
N ARG A 127 -6.31 8.14 -10.61
CA ARG A 127 -5.67 7.95 -9.30
C ARG A 127 -4.93 9.20 -8.86
N THR A 128 -5.34 9.77 -7.73
CA THR A 128 -4.74 10.98 -7.18
C THR A 128 -4.24 10.77 -5.74
N MET A 129 -2.98 11.09 -5.50
CA MET A 129 -2.40 11.19 -4.16
C MET A 129 -2.65 12.57 -3.55
N ILE A 130 -3.26 12.59 -2.36
CA ILE A 130 -3.63 13.77 -1.58
C ILE A 130 -2.82 13.79 -0.28
N ALA A 131 -2.01 14.84 -0.10
CA ALA A 131 -1.22 15.07 1.11
C ALA A 131 -2.00 15.95 2.10
N ALA A 132 -2.65 15.33 3.08
CA ALA A 132 -3.42 16.01 4.13
C ALA A 132 -3.69 15.07 5.31
N SER A 133 -3.94 15.61 6.51
CA SER A 133 -4.49 14.80 7.60
C SER A 133 -6.00 14.68 7.44
N VAL A 134 -6.55 13.48 7.66
CA VAL A 134 -8.00 13.27 7.72
C VAL A 134 -8.67 13.96 8.92
N THR A 135 -7.86 14.42 9.87
CA THR A 135 -8.32 15.17 11.05
C THR A 135 -8.27 16.68 10.87
N ASP A 136 -7.73 17.18 9.76
CA ASP A 136 -7.71 18.61 9.49
C ASP A 136 -9.13 19.10 9.17
N GLY A 137 -9.42 20.35 9.54
CA GLY A 137 -10.70 20.99 9.22
C GLY A 137 -10.86 21.25 7.72
N ALA A 138 -12.11 21.30 7.27
CA ALA A 138 -12.48 21.69 5.90
C ALA A 138 -12.40 23.21 5.69
#